data_AF-A0A9E4BIM4-F1
#
_entry.id   AF-A0A9E4BIM4-F1
#
_cell.length_a   1.000
_cell.length_b   1.000
_cell.length_c   1.000
_cell.angle_alpha   90.00
_cell.angle_beta   90.00
_cell.angle_gamma   90.00
#
_symmetry.space_group_name_H-M   'P 1'
#
loop_
_entity.id
_entity.type
_entity.pdbx_description
1 polymer ?
#
loop_
_entity_poly.entity_id
_entity_poly.type
_entity_poly.pdbx_seq_one_letter_code
_entity_poly.pdbx_strand_id
1 'polypeptide(L)'
;MERQNPMRLKVISVVVFAFFISCYGENKEDAHHLQQAADIHKAMMEIEEQFENQLDSLKSFSHHAAGIRDSLQVMEKDFELWEKNVVEVPGDDSGEAHDHGHGHHGEKENLQVTPEQMVEIQKELKSNLEKLLLRLQSIRQLPAHSSEDK
;
A
#
# COMPACT_ATOMS: atom_id res chain seq x y z
N MET A 1 -65.94 15.26 0.85
CA MET A 1 -65.54 16.64 0.46
C MET A 1 -65.40 17.44 1.73
N GLU A 2 -64.18 17.77 2.15
CA GLU A 2 -63.82 19.03 2.81
C GLU A 2 -62.28 19.07 2.95
N ARG A 3 -61.68 20.15 2.46
CA ARG A 3 -60.25 20.47 2.55
C ARG A 3 -59.94 20.99 3.95
N GLN A 4 -58.70 20.85 4.42
CA GLN A 4 -57.83 22.01 4.69
C GLN A 4 -56.37 21.58 4.97
N ASN A 5 -55.47 22.47 4.55
CA ASN A 5 -54.06 22.27 4.21
C ASN A 5 -53.08 22.32 5.41
N PRO A 6 -51.82 21.86 5.20
CA PRO A 6 -50.77 21.79 6.19
C PRO A 6 -50.02 23.12 6.35
N MET A 7 -49.63 23.45 7.60
CA MET A 7 -48.40 24.14 7.99
C MET A 7 -48.52 24.65 9.42
N ARG A 8 -47.77 24.05 10.36
CA ARG A 8 -47.15 24.80 11.46
C ARG A 8 -45.75 24.27 11.71
N LEU A 9 -44.84 24.84 10.93
CA LEU A 9 -43.42 24.99 11.22
C LEU A 9 -43.25 25.37 12.71
N LYS A 10 -42.74 24.44 13.51
CA LYS A 10 -42.18 24.73 14.83
C LYS A 10 -40.75 24.24 14.83
N VAL A 11 -39.87 25.16 14.43
CA VAL A 11 -38.43 25.09 14.67
C VAL A 11 -38.23 25.09 16.19
N ILE A 12 -37.81 23.95 16.74
CA ILE A 12 -37.27 23.80 18.09
C ILE A 12 -35.98 23.00 17.85
N SER A 13 -34.88 23.66 17.47
CA SER A 13 -33.98 24.44 18.33
C SER A 13 -33.42 23.60 19.49
N VAL A 14 -32.19 23.13 19.25
CA VAL A 14 -31.14 22.80 20.22
C VAL A 14 -31.38 21.55 21.07
N VAL A 15 -30.85 20.42 20.60
CA VAL A 15 -30.12 19.51 21.47
C VAL A 15 -28.66 19.67 21.11
N VAL A 16 -27.93 20.38 21.97
CA VAL A 16 -26.47 20.41 21.99
C VAL A 16 -26.03 18.96 22.16
N PHE A 17 -25.71 18.30 21.04
CA PHE A 17 -24.89 17.11 21.11
C PHE A 17 -23.52 17.63 21.53
N ALA A 18 -23.25 17.50 22.83
CA ALA A 18 -21.94 17.74 23.38
C ALA A 18 -20.99 16.81 22.64
N PHE A 19 -20.36 17.38 21.61
CA PHE A 19 -19.14 16.88 21.03
C PHE A 19 -18.19 16.72 22.21
N PHE A 20 -18.05 15.49 22.70
CA PHE A 20 -16.78 15.05 23.23
C PHE A 20 -15.83 15.04 22.03
N ILE A 21 -15.39 16.25 21.64
CA ILE A 21 -14.05 16.42 21.10
C ILE A 21 -13.18 16.05 22.29
N SER A 22 -12.96 14.75 22.43
CA SER A 22 -11.83 14.24 23.18
C SER A 22 -10.64 14.83 22.45
N CYS A 23 -10.04 15.86 23.05
CA CYS A 23 -8.70 16.27 22.71
C CYS A 23 -7.89 14.97 22.63
N TYR A 24 -7.44 14.61 21.43
CA TYR A 24 -6.53 13.50 21.18
C TYR A 24 -5.23 13.88 21.87
N GLY A 25 -5.16 13.63 23.18
CA GLY A 25 -3.90 13.65 23.91
C GLY A 25 -3.08 12.54 23.32
N GLU A 26 -1.92 12.88 22.77
CA GLU A 26 -0.94 11.96 22.23
C GLU A 26 -0.76 10.79 23.21
N ASN A 27 -1.38 9.69 22.84
CA ASN A 27 -1.40 8.45 23.58
C ASN A 27 -0.06 7.78 23.28
N LYS A 28 0.71 7.42 24.32
CA LYS A 28 2.04 6.80 24.16
C LYS A 28 2.00 5.49 23.38
N GLU A 29 0.91 4.74 23.49
CA GLU A 29 0.67 3.50 22.75
C GLU A 29 0.39 3.77 21.28
N ASP A 30 -0.39 4.81 20.96
CA ASP A 30 -0.61 5.24 19.56
C ASP A 30 0.70 5.70 18.92
N ALA A 31 1.49 6.51 19.63
CA ALA A 31 2.81 6.95 19.17
C ALA A 31 3.77 5.75 18.95
N HIS A 32 3.72 4.75 19.83
CA HIS A 32 4.50 3.52 19.68
C HIS A 32 4.08 2.72 18.44
N HIS A 33 2.77 2.58 18.18
CA HIS A 33 2.29 1.90 16.98
C HIS A 33 2.67 2.64 15.69
N LEU A 34 2.56 3.97 15.67
CA LEU A 34 2.98 4.76 14.49
C LEU A 34 4.49 4.64 14.23
N GLN A 35 5.32 4.70 15.27
CA GLN A 35 6.76 4.47 15.12
C GLN A 35 7.04 3.07 14.58
N GLN A 36 6.36 2.05 15.11
CA GLN A 36 6.51 0.68 14.63
C GLN A 36 6.09 0.53 13.17
N ALA A 37 5.00 1.18 12.76
CA ALA A 37 4.56 1.19 11.37
C ALA A 37 5.60 1.86 10.46
N ALA A 38 6.18 2.98 10.87
CA ALA A 38 7.23 3.70 10.13
C ALA A 38 8.49 2.83 9.98
N ASP A 39 8.92 2.14 11.04
CA ASP A 39 10.07 1.23 10.97
C ASP A 39 9.84 0.08 9.97
N ILE A 40 8.62 -0.46 9.91
CA ILE A 40 8.25 -1.50 8.95
C ILE A 40 8.18 -0.93 7.53
N HIS A 41 7.59 0.25 7.36
CA HIS A 41 7.50 0.95 6.07
C HIS A 41 8.89 1.18 5.49
N LYS A 42 9.83 1.73 6.27
CA LYS A 42 11.22 1.91 5.85
C LYS A 42 11.89 0.61 5.43
N ALA A 43 11.76 -0.45 6.24
CA ALA A 43 12.33 -1.75 5.91
C ALA A 43 11.71 -2.35 4.63
N MET A 44 10.45 -2.02 4.35
CA MET A 44 9.76 -2.42 3.13
C MET A 44 10.28 -1.67 1.90
N MET A 45 10.56 -0.36 2.00
CA MET A 45 11.17 0.43 0.91
C MET A 45 12.59 -0.06 0.54
N GLU A 46 13.36 -0.56 1.52
CA GLU A 46 14.66 -1.20 1.23
C GLU A 46 14.52 -2.50 0.42
N ILE A 47 13.48 -3.29 0.71
CA ILE A 47 13.17 -4.53 -0.05
C ILE A 47 12.67 -4.17 -1.46
N GLU A 48 11.93 -3.08 -1.60
CA GLU A 48 11.41 -2.58 -2.86
C GLU A 48 12.55 -2.22 -3.81
N GLU A 49 13.51 -1.41 -3.36
CA GLU A 49 14.70 -1.06 -4.14
C GLU A 49 15.47 -2.33 -4.55
N GLN A 50 15.60 -3.31 -3.65
CA GLN A 50 16.22 -4.59 -3.99
C GLN A 50 15.43 -5.33 -5.08
N PHE A 51 14.11 -5.32 -5.01
CA PHE A 51 13.22 -5.99 -5.94
C PHE A 51 13.32 -5.37 -7.34
N GLU A 52 13.21 -4.05 -7.45
CA GLU A 52 13.31 -3.31 -8.71
C GLU A 52 14.64 -3.58 -9.40
N ASN A 53 15.75 -3.43 -8.68
CA ASN A 53 17.08 -3.69 -9.20
C ASN A 53 17.23 -5.13 -9.73
N GLN A 54 16.64 -6.12 -9.06
CA GLN A 54 16.67 -7.52 -9.51
C GLN A 54 15.77 -7.74 -10.73
N LEU A 55 14.60 -7.12 -10.77
CA LEU A 55 13.66 -7.23 -11.88
C LEU A 55 14.26 -6.63 -13.15
N ASP A 56 14.84 -5.44 -13.06
CA ASP A 56 15.52 -4.76 -14.17
C ASP A 56 16.73 -5.56 -14.67
N SER A 57 17.55 -6.05 -13.74
CA SER A 57 18.66 -6.95 -14.07
C SER A 57 18.18 -8.15 -14.87
N LEU A 58 17.14 -8.85 -14.40
CA LEU A 58 16.59 -10.03 -15.09
C LEU A 58 15.98 -9.72 -16.44
N LYS A 59 15.26 -8.60 -16.58
CA LYS A 59 14.70 -8.15 -17.86
C LYS A 59 15.81 -7.90 -18.88
N SER A 60 16.94 -7.33 -18.46
CA SER A 60 18.10 -7.07 -19.33
C SER A 60 18.79 -8.36 -19.84
N PHE A 61 18.80 -9.44 -19.06
CA PHE A 61 19.43 -10.71 -19.46
C PHE A 61 18.48 -11.65 -20.24
N SER A 62 17.18 -11.51 -20.05
CA SER A 62 16.17 -12.46 -20.53
C SER A 62 15.59 -12.13 -21.92
N HIS A 63 16.18 -11.17 -22.65
CA HIS A 63 15.68 -10.71 -23.96
C HIS A 63 15.46 -11.81 -25.00
N HIS A 64 16.03 -13.01 -24.84
CA HIS A 64 15.94 -14.12 -25.81
C HIS A 64 15.21 -15.37 -25.29
N ALA A 65 14.73 -15.37 -24.04
CA ALA A 65 14.02 -16.50 -23.44
C ALA A 65 12.53 -16.16 -23.23
N ALA A 66 11.69 -16.51 -24.22
CA ALA A 66 10.27 -16.15 -24.24
C ALA A 66 9.51 -16.55 -22.95
N GLY A 67 9.76 -17.75 -22.40
CA GLY A 67 9.11 -18.20 -21.17
C GLY A 67 9.51 -17.41 -19.91
N ILE A 68 10.73 -16.87 -19.88
CA ILE A 68 11.18 -16.01 -18.78
C ILE A 68 10.56 -14.61 -18.94
N ARG A 69 10.49 -14.10 -20.17
CA ARG A 69 9.91 -12.78 -20.48
C ARG A 69 8.46 -12.67 -20.00
N ASP A 70 7.61 -13.65 -20.32
CA ASP A 70 6.20 -13.62 -19.90
C ASP A 70 6.08 -13.64 -18.37
N SER A 71 6.92 -14.44 -17.70
CA SER A 71 6.97 -14.51 -16.24
C SER A 71 7.39 -13.18 -15.61
N LEU A 72 8.36 -12.48 -16.20
CA LEU A 72 8.81 -11.17 -15.74
C LEU A 72 7.76 -10.08 -16.01
N GLN A 73 6.99 -10.16 -17.08
CA GLN A 73 5.90 -9.21 -17.34
C GLN A 73 4.75 -9.35 -16.34
N VAL A 74 4.38 -10.57 -15.97
CA VAL A 74 3.43 -10.79 -14.88
C VAL A 74 4.00 -10.24 -13.57
N MET A 75 5.30 -10.44 -13.35
CA MET A 75 5.95 -9.94 -12.15
C MET A 75 5.90 -8.41 -12.07
N GLU A 76 6.24 -7.70 -13.13
CA GLU A 76 6.10 -6.24 -13.21
C GLU A 76 4.67 -5.77 -12.87
N LYS A 77 3.64 -6.47 -13.36
CA LYS A 77 2.24 -6.12 -13.07
C LYS A 77 1.82 -6.35 -11.63
N ASP A 78 2.26 -7.43 -10.99
CA ASP A 78 1.95 -7.65 -9.57
C ASP A 78 2.72 -6.67 -8.68
N PHE A 79 3.93 -6.25 -9.09
CA PHE A 79 4.70 -5.21 -8.39
C PHE A 79 4.03 -3.83 -8.52
N GLU A 80 3.62 -3.42 -9.73
CA GLU A 80 2.84 -2.19 -9.94
C GLU A 80 1.54 -2.17 -9.12
N LEU A 81 0.91 -3.33 -8.93
CA LEU A 81 -0.28 -3.44 -8.08
C LEU A 81 0.08 -3.29 -6.60
N TRP A 82 1.20 -3.85 -6.16
CA TRP A 82 1.69 -3.68 -4.80
C TRP A 82 2.01 -2.20 -4.52
N GLU A 83 2.73 -1.51 -5.41
CA GLU A 83 3.07 -0.08 -5.28
C GLU A 83 1.83 0.79 -5.09
N LYS A 84 0.77 0.53 -5.88
CA LYS A 84 -0.51 1.25 -5.78
C LYS A 84 -1.22 1.07 -4.44
N ASN A 85 -0.92 0.00 -3.71
CA ASN A 85 -1.49 -0.28 -2.40
C ASN A 85 -0.58 0.18 -1.26
N VAL A 86 0.61 0.73 -1.52
CA VAL A 86 1.48 1.28 -0.49
C VAL A 86 0.83 2.51 0.15
N VAL A 87 0.63 2.42 1.46
CA VAL A 87 0.06 3.49 2.28
C VAL A 87 1.18 4.15 3.09
N GLU A 88 1.21 5.48 3.10
CA GLU A 88 2.14 6.27 3.91
C GLU A 88 1.81 6.17 5.40
N VAL A 89 2.81 6.26 6.26
CA VAL A 89 2.62 6.30 7.72
C VAL A 89 2.51 7.76 8.18
N PRO A 90 1.42 8.16 8.87
CA PRO A 90 1.28 9.53 9.38
C PRO A 90 2.44 9.93 10.30
N GLY A 91 3.03 11.09 10.02
CA GLY A 91 4.16 11.63 10.80
C GLY A 91 5.52 11.00 10.48
N ASP A 92 5.58 10.12 9.48
CA ASP A 92 6.84 9.66 8.92
C ASP A 92 7.31 10.61 7.80
N ASP A 93 8.25 11.48 8.13
CA ASP A 93 8.85 12.42 7.17
C ASP A 93 9.78 11.71 6.16
N SER A 94 10.05 10.41 6.33
CA SER A 94 10.94 9.67 5.43
C SER A 94 10.29 9.28 4.09
N GLY A 95 8.97 9.43 3.96
CA GLY A 95 8.21 9.15 2.73
C GLY A 95 8.37 10.18 1.60
N GLU A 96 8.87 11.40 1.86
CA GLU A 96 8.99 12.43 0.80
C GLU A 96 10.16 12.18 -0.19
N ALA A 97 10.98 11.15 0.02
CA ALA A 97 12.16 10.88 -0.83
C ALA A 97 11.96 9.78 -1.89
N HIS A 98 10.89 8.98 -1.81
CA HIS A 98 10.58 7.91 -2.76
C HIS A 98 9.48 8.33 -3.76
N ASP A 99 9.69 9.45 -4.47
CA ASP A 99 8.86 9.80 -5.62
C ASP A 99 9.30 8.94 -6.81
N HIS A 100 8.75 7.73 -6.89
CA HIS A 100 8.85 6.91 -8.09
C HIS A 100 8.13 7.63 -9.22
N GLY A 101 8.91 8.15 -10.18
CA GLY A 101 8.47 8.94 -11.33
C GLY A 101 7.61 8.18 -12.36
N HIS A 102 6.66 7.36 -11.91
CA HIS A 102 5.62 6.74 -12.71
C HIS A 102 4.29 7.41 -12.36
N GLY A 103 3.89 8.37 -13.20
CA GLY A 103 2.73 9.24 -13.02
C GLY A 103 1.39 8.54 -12.78
N HIS A 104 1.16 8.16 -11.53
CA HIS A 104 -0.12 7.74 -10.99
C HIS A 104 -0.44 8.59 -9.76
N HIS A 105 -0.74 9.88 -9.99
CA HIS A 105 -1.44 10.72 -9.01
C HIS A 105 -2.88 10.22 -8.84
N GLY A 106 -3.05 9.05 -8.24
CA GLY A 106 -4.30 8.72 -7.56
C GLY A 106 -4.31 9.54 -6.28
N GLU A 107 -5.36 10.32 -6.06
CA GLU A 107 -5.63 10.89 -4.74
C GLU A 107 -5.63 9.72 -3.73
N LYS A 108 -4.52 9.51 -2.99
CA LYS A 108 -4.48 8.50 -1.93
C LYS A 108 -5.53 8.96 -0.91
N GLU A 109 -6.71 8.34 -0.95
CA GLU A 109 -7.77 8.59 0.01
C GLU A 109 -7.16 8.52 1.41
N ASN A 110 -7.43 9.52 2.23
CA ASN A 110 -6.89 9.60 3.57
C ASN A 110 -7.49 8.45 4.38
N LEU A 111 -6.78 7.33 4.42
CA LEU A 111 -7.25 6.07 4.96
C LEU A 111 -7.46 6.24 6.46
N GLN A 112 -8.72 6.26 6.90
CA GLN A 112 -9.06 6.39 8.31
C GLN A 112 -8.90 5.03 9.01
N VAL A 113 -7.68 4.75 9.48
CA VAL A 113 -7.33 3.54 10.25
C VAL A 113 -6.74 3.94 11.59
N THR A 114 -6.85 3.05 12.58
CA THR A 114 -6.18 3.23 13.88
C THR A 114 -4.67 3.01 13.75
N PRO A 115 -3.84 3.54 14.68
CA PRO A 115 -2.41 3.27 14.70
C PRO A 115 -2.05 1.77 14.73
N GLU A 116 -2.78 0.97 15.50
CA GLU A 116 -2.60 -0.50 15.53
C GLU A 116 -2.91 -1.14 14.17
N GLN A 117 -3.99 -0.71 13.51
CA GLN A 117 -4.33 -1.19 12.17
C GLN A 117 -3.27 -0.80 11.15
N MET A 118 -2.66 0.38 11.28
CA MET A 118 -1.55 0.81 10.43
C MET A 118 -0.37 -0.16 10.52
N VAL A 119 -0.02 -0.62 11.73
CA VAL A 119 1.03 -1.64 11.91
C VAL A 119 0.71 -2.92 11.13
N GLU A 120 -0.53 -3.41 11.22
CA GLU A 120 -0.93 -4.63 10.52
C GLU A 120 -0.94 -4.46 8.99
N ILE A 121 -1.37 -3.29 8.50
CA ILE A 121 -1.30 -2.95 7.07
C ILE A 121 0.16 -2.98 6.58
N GLN A 122 1.08 -2.32 7.29
CA GLN A 122 2.49 -2.31 6.89
C GLN A 122 3.11 -3.72 6.94
N LYS A 123 2.75 -4.56 7.92
CA LYS A 123 3.18 -5.97 7.96
C LYS A 123 2.68 -6.77 6.76
N GLU A 124 1.42 -6.59 6.40
CA GLU A 124 0.81 -7.29 5.26
C GLU A 124 1.48 -6.87 3.94
N LEU A 125 1.65 -5.56 3.73
CA LEU A 125 2.34 -5.02 2.56
C LEU A 125 3.77 -5.55 2.44
N LYS A 126 4.53 -5.54 3.55
CA LYS A 126 5.89 -6.10 3.60
C LYS A 126 5.89 -7.59 3.28
N SER A 127 4.99 -8.36 3.88
CA SER A 127 4.89 -9.80 3.62
C SER A 127 4.55 -10.09 2.15
N ASN A 128 3.70 -9.26 1.53
CA ASN A 128 3.36 -9.41 0.12
C ASN A 128 4.56 -9.12 -0.78
N LEU A 129 5.31 -8.05 -0.52
CA LEU A 129 6.54 -7.73 -1.24
C LEU A 129 7.60 -8.84 -1.10
N GLU A 130 7.80 -9.38 0.10
CA GLU A 130 8.72 -10.50 0.33
C GLU A 130 8.34 -11.74 -0.50
N LYS A 131 7.04 -12.05 -0.64
CA LYS A 131 6.59 -13.14 -1.52
C LYS A 131 6.90 -12.86 -2.99
N LEU A 132 6.73 -11.61 -3.44
CA LEU A 132 7.10 -11.22 -4.81
C LEU A 132 8.61 -11.40 -5.02
N LEU A 133 9.43 -10.94 -4.08
CA LEU A 133 10.89 -11.10 -4.13
C LEU A 133 11.30 -12.59 -4.20
N LEU A 134 10.70 -13.46 -3.38
CA LEU A 134 10.97 -14.90 -3.44
C LEU A 134 10.59 -15.51 -4.80
N ARG A 135 9.48 -15.08 -5.39
CA ARG A 135 9.06 -15.53 -6.73
C ARG A 135 10.05 -15.06 -7.80
N LEU A 136 10.50 -13.80 -7.74
CA LEU A 136 11.50 -13.26 -8.65
C LEU A 136 12.83 -14.02 -8.55
N GLN A 137 13.27 -14.32 -7.33
CA GLN A 137 14.47 -15.13 -7.09
C GLN A 137 14.34 -16.55 -7.63
N SER A 138 13.13 -17.13 -7.58
CA SER A 138 12.84 -18.44 -8.16
C SER A 138 12.95 -18.41 -9.68
N ILE A 139 12.45 -17.36 -10.35
CA ILE A 139 12.59 -17.17 -11.80
C ILE A 139 14.07 -17.10 -12.20
N ARG A 140 14.89 -16.37 -11.43
CA ARG A 140 16.34 -16.28 -11.66
C ARG A 140 17.06 -17.63 -11.61
N GLN A 141 16.57 -18.55 -10.78
CA GLN A 141 17.19 -19.86 -10.59
C GLN A 141 16.68 -20.92 -11.57
N LEU A 142 15.67 -20.61 -12.40
CA LEU A 142 15.18 -21.56 -13.41
C LEU A 142 16.31 -21.89 -14.40
N PRO A 143 16.66 -23.18 -14.56
CA PRO A 143 17.64 -23.58 -15.57
C PRO A 143 17.08 -23.25 -16.96
N ALA A 144 17.91 -22.65 -17.82
CA ALA A 144 17.56 -22.30 -19.20
C ALA A 144 17.33 -23.53 -20.14
N HIS A 145 17.15 -24.73 -19.58
CA HIS A 145 17.03 -25.99 -20.31
C HIS A 145 15.78 -26.76 -19.87
N SER A 146 14.70 -26.63 -20.66
CA SER A 146 13.73 -27.72 -20.87
C SER A 146 13.20 -27.73 -22.31
N SER A 147 14.07 -27.44 -23.29
CA SER A 147 13.76 -27.58 -24.72
C SER A 147 14.58 -28.68 -25.39
N GLU A 148 14.99 -29.70 -24.65
CA GLU A 148 15.46 -30.97 -25.19
C GLU A 148 14.93 -32.09 -24.29
N ASP A 149 13.75 -32.63 -24.64
CA ASP A 149 13.56 -34.09 -24.60
C ASP A 149 12.34 -34.52 -25.43
N LYS A 150 12.68 -35.10 -26.58
CA LYS A 150 11.96 -36.03 -27.49
C LYS A 150 10.81 -35.53 -28.37
#